data_AF-A0A7X1XHH6-F1
#
_entry.id   AF-A0A7X1XHH6-F1
#
_cell.length_a   1.000
_cell.length_b   1.000
_cell.length_c   1.000
_cell.angle_alpha   90.00
_cell.angle_beta   90.00
_cell.angle_gamma   90.00
#
_symmetry.space_group_name_H-M   'P 1'
#
loop_
_entity.id
_entity.type
_entity.pdbx_description
1 polymer ?
#
loop_
_entity_poly.entity_id
_entity_poly.type
_entity_poly.pdbx_seq_one_letter_code
_entity_poly.pdbx_strand_id
1 'polypeptide(L)'
;MNATEHMKQRMAQRGINREMVNLVLDFGTPKQDKFILSRDEAQEQLRELQQAMRVLKKILDKGGVTVVTEGDALITTYNCNSRRH
;
A
#
# COMPACT_ATOMS: atom_id res chain seq x y z
N MET A 1 18.25 -0.74 0.20
CA MET A 1 18.96 -1.66 1.14
C MET A 1 19.57 -2.81 0.36
N ASN A 2 20.85 -3.14 0.62
CA ASN A 2 21.53 -4.27 0.00
C ASN A 2 21.40 -5.51 0.89
N ALA A 3 20.97 -6.64 0.31
CA ALA A 3 20.87 -7.91 1.02
C ALA A 3 22.24 -8.62 1.01
N THR A 4 22.70 -9.07 2.18
CA THR A 4 23.89 -9.92 2.27
C THR A 4 23.63 -11.31 1.71
N GLU A 5 24.67 -12.06 1.36
CA GLU A 5 24.53 -13.43 0.89
C GLU A 5 23.83 -14.33 1.91
N HIS A 6 24.12 -14.14 3.20
CA HIS A 6 23.41 -14.85 4.28
C HIS A 6 21.91 -14.56 4.26
N MET A 7 21.50 -13.31 4.05
CA MET A 7 20.08 -12.95 3.93
C MET A 7 19.43 -13.65 2.72
N LYS A 8 20.06 -13.59 1.54
CA LYS A 8 19.56 -14.24 0.32
C LYS A 8 19.39 -15.76 0.51
N GLN A 9 20.38 -16.41 1.11
CA GLN A 9 20.33 -17.84 1.43
C GLN A 9 19.17 -18.16 2.39
N ARG A 10 19.01 -17.37 3.47
CA ARG A 10 17.93 -17.56 4.46
C ARG A 10 16.54 -17.27 3.90
N MET A 11 16.43 -16.33 2.97
CA MET A 11 15.20 -16.05 2.22
C MET A 11 14.77 -17.27 1.41
N ALA A 12 15.69 -17.83 0.62
CA ALA A 12 15.43 -19.03 -0.18
C ALA A 12 15.04 -20.24 0.69
N GLN A 13 15.78 -20.50 1.77
CA GLN A 13 15.51 -21.62 2.70
C GLN A 13 14.14 -21.52 3.40
N ARG A 14 13.59 -20.31 3.53
CA ARG A 14 12.32 -20.07 4.24
C ARG A 14 11.16 -19.71 3.30
N GLY A 15 11.38 -19.75 1.99
CA GLY A 15 10.35 -19.35 1.00
C GLY A 15 9.93 -17.89 1.13
N ILE A 16 10.83 -17.00 1.57
CA ILE A 16 10.56 -15.57 1.73
C ILE A 16 11.10 -14.84 0.51
N ASN A 17 10.22 -14.26 -0.31
CA ASN A 17 10.63 -13.51 -1.49
C ASN A 17 10.94 -12.04 -1.16
N ARG A 18 11.43 -11.27 -2.15
CA ARG A 18 11.80 -9.87 -1.96
C ARG A 18 10.59 -8.97 -1.66
N GLU A 19 9.44 -9.27 -2.24
CA GLU A 19 8.20 -8.50 -2.05
C GLU A 19 7.69 -8.64 -0.62
N MET A 20 7.74 -9.85 -0.04
CA MET A 20 7.41 -10.08 1.37
C MET A 20 8.32 -9.25 2.29
N VAL A 21 9.63 -9.19 2.00
CA VAL A 21 10.56 -8.35 2.77
C VAL A 21 10.19 -6.88 2.64
N ASN A 22 9.86 -6.41 1.42
CA ASN A 22 9.47 -5.02 1.21
C ASN A 22 8.19 -4.68 1.99
N LEU A 23 7.17 -5.54 1.96
CA LEU A 23 5.94 -5.34 2.74
C LEU A 23 6.21 -5.27 4.25
N VAL A 24 7.14 -6.08 4.78
CA VAL A 24 7.53 -5.99 6.19
C VAL A 24 8.27 -4.69 6.49
N LEU A 25 9.04 -4.14 5.55
CA LEU A 25 9.73 -2.86 5.73
C LEU A 25 8.76 -1.66 5.62
N ASP A 26 7.75 -1.75 4.76
CA ASP A 26 6.78 -0.68 4.52
C ASP A 26 5.72 -0.60 5.64
N PHE A 27 5.24 -1.76 6.11
CA PHE A 27 4.11 -1.85 7.04
C PHE A 27 4.44 -2.45 8.41
N GLY A 28 5.64 -3.05 8.57
CA GLY A 28 6.01 -3.69 9.83
C GLY A 28 6.33 -2.68 10.93
N THR A 29 6.03 -3.07 12.16
CA THR A 29 6.34 -2.28 13.35
C THR A 29 7.84 -2.38 13.66
N PRO A 30 8.57 -1.25 13.78
CA PRO A 30 9.96 -1.28 14.20
C PRO A 30 10.06 -1.65 15.69
N LYS A 31 10.89 -2.65 16.00
CA LYS A 31 11.17 -3.11 17.36
C LYS A 31 12.68 -3.27 17.53
N GLN A 32 13.32 -2.28 18.15
CA GLN A 32 14.78 -2.20 18.30
C GLN A 32 15.50 -2.28 16.94
N ASP A 33 16.10 -3.43 16.63
CA ASP A 33 16.94 -3.69 15.46
C ASP A 33 16.22 -4.45 14.33
N LYS A 34 14.91 -4.66 14.44
CA LYS A 34 14.11 -5.43 13.48
C LYS A 34 12.77 -4.79 13.17
N PHE A 35 12.21 -5.19 12.03
CA PHE A 35 10.84 -4.91 11.63
C PHE A 35 10.03 -6.20 11.74
N ILE A 36 8.83 -6.09 12.32
CA ILE A 36 7.93 -7.22 12.49
C ILE A 36 6.59 -6.85 11.87
N LEU A 37 6.14 -7.68 10.94
CA LEU A 37 4.75 -7.68 10.49
C LEU A 37 4.14 -9.00 10.96
N SER A 38 3.43 -8.93 12.09
CA SER A 38 2.73 -10.07 12.67
C SER A 38 1.55 -10.49 11.78
N ARG A 39 0.97 -11.65 12.09
CA ARG A 39 -0.20 -12.16 11.37
C ARG A 39 -1.38 -11.19 11.46
N ASP A 40 -1.64 -10.64 12.63
CA ASP A 40 -2.79 -9.77 12.88
C ASP A 40 -2.60 -8.42 12.17
N GLU A 41 -1.40 -7.83 12.24
CA GLU A 41 -1.04 -6.63 11.49
C GLU A 41 -1.14 -6.88 9.97
N ALA A 42 -0.63 -8.02 9.46
CA ALA A 42 -0.75 -8.36 8.05
C ALA A 42 -2.20 -8.53 7.59
N GLN A 43 -3.06 -9.11 8.43
CA GLN A 43 -4.49 -9.23 8.15
C GLN A 43 -5.19 -7.87 8.14
N GLU A 44 -4.82 -6.97 9.05
CA GLU A 44 -5.32 -5.60 9.07
C GLU A 44 -4.93 -4.83 7.81
N GLN A 45 -3.65 -4.84 7.46
CA GLN A 45 -3.14 -4.23 6.23
C GLN A 45 -3.80 -4.81 4.98
N LEU A 46 -4.02 -6.12 4.95
CA LEU A 46 -4.76 -6.75 3.84
C LEU A 46 -6.20 -6.22 3.74
N ARG A 47 -6.91 -6.03 4.86
CA ARG A 47 -8.27 -5.47 4.86
C ARG A 47 -8.28 -4.03 4.35
N GLU A 48 -7.33 -3.21 4.77
CA GLU A 48 -7.18 -1.82 4.32
C GLU A 48 -6.91 -1.73 2.81
N LEU A 49 -5.96 -2.53 2.31
CA LEU A 49 -5.63 -2.58 0.89
C LEU A 49 -6.82 -3.09 0.04
N GLN A 50 -7.56 -4.09 0.52
CA GLN A 50 -8.77 -4.57 -0.15
C GLN A 50 -9.86 -3.50 -0.16
N GLN A 51 -10.01 -2.72 0.90
CA GLN A 51 -10.96 -1.63 0.97
C GLN A 51 -10.56 -0.50 0.00
N ALA A 52 -9.29 -0.10 -0.02
CA ALA A 52 -8.76 0.86 -0.98
C ALA A 52 -8.98 0.38 -2.42
N MET A 53 -8.68 -0.89 -2.72
CA MET A 53 -8.94 -1.49 -4.03
C MET A 53 -10.43 -1.42 -4.42
N ARG A 54 -11.36 -1.68 -3.49
CA ARG A 54 -12.81 -1.58 -3.74
C ARG A 54 -13.22 -0.13 -4.07
N VAL A 55 -12.68 0.85 -3.37
CA VAL A 55 -12.96 2.27 -3.63
C VAL A 55 -12.36 2.69 -4.97
N LEU A 56 -11.12 2.30 -5.26
CA LEU A 56 -10.46 2.58 -6.54
C LEU A 56 -11.25 2.00 -7.72
N LYS A 57 -11.77 0.77 -7.61
CA LYS A 57 -12.66 0.19 -8.62
C LYS A 57 -13.88 1.08 -8.89
N LYS A 58 -14.56 1.57 -7.84
CA LYS A 58 -15.69 2.51 -7.99
C LYS A 58 -15.29 3.84 -8.64
N ILE A 59 -14.08 4.33 -8.36
CA ILE A 59 -13.54 5.54 -9.01
C ILE A 59 -13.30 5.27 -10.49
N LEU A 60 -12.73 4.11 -10.84
CA LEU A 60 -12.52 3.69 -12.23
C LEU A 60 -13.85 3.52 -12.98
N ASP A 61 -14.87 2.94 -12.34
CA ASP A 61 -16.22 2.81 -12.91
C ASP A 61 -16.86 4.19 -13.22
N LYS A 62 -16.44 5.25 -12.50
CA LYS A 62 -16.86 6.64 -12.74
C LYS A 62 -16.02 7.37 -13.78
N GLY A 63 -14.97 6.75 -14.30
CA GLY A 63 -13.99 7.37 -15.20
C GLY A 63 -12.94 8.23 -14.49
N GLY A 64 -12.81 8.11 -13.16
CA GLY A 64 -12.02 9.01 -12.31
C GLY A 64 -12.90 10.02 -11.56
N VAL A 65 -12.36 10.62 -10.49
CA VAL A 65 -13.03 11.63 -9.66
C VAL A 65 -12.07 12.78 -9.40
N THR A 66 -12.51 14.02 -9.64
CA THR A 66 -11.82 15.27 -9.30
C THR A 66 -12.46 15.90 -8.07
N VAL A 67 -11.63 16.42 -7.16
CA VAL A 67 -12.02 17.21 -6.00
C VAL A 67 -11.35 18.58 -6.12
N VAL A 68 -12.12 19.67 -5.98
CA VAL A 68 -11.61 21.05 -5.94
C VAL A 68 -11.53 21.51 -4.50
N THR A 69 -10.40 22.08 -4.09
CA THR A 69 -10.16 22.57 -2.72
C THR A 69 -9.70 24.03 -2.73
N GLU A 70 -9.98 24.74 -1.63
CA GLU A 70 -9.47 26.10 -1.37
C GLU A 70 -9.02 26.17 0.09
N GLY A 71 -7.70 26.30 0.31
CA GLY A 71 -7.12 26.13 1.65
C GLY A 71 -7.47 24.75 2.23
N ASP A 72 -8.08 24.75 3.41
CA ASP A 72 -8.54 23.53 4.10
C ASP A 72 -9.98 23.12 3.75
N ALA A 73 -10.66 23.85 2.84
CA ALA A 73 -12.04 23.58 2.46
C ALA A 73 -12.15 22.72 1.19
N LEU A 74 -13.08 21.77 1.20
CA LEU A 74 -13.50 21.00 0.02
C LEU A 74 -14.65 21.74 -0.67
N ILE A 75 -14.43 22.25 -1.88
CA ILE A 75 -15.39 23.11 -2.59
C ILE A 75 -16.40 22.28 -3.39
N THR A 76 -15.92 21.37 -4.24
CA THR A 76 -16.80 20.53 -5.08
C THR A 76 -16.12 19.25 -5.56
N THR A 77 -16.92 18.30 -6.07
CA THR A 77 -16.43 17.04 -6.66
C THR A 77 -17.19 16.71 -7.95
N TYR A 78 -16.49 16.13 -8.94
CA TYR A 78 -17.09 15.71 -10.21
C TYR A 78 -16.29 14.55 -10.84
N ASN A 79 -16.89 13.81 -11.77
CA ASN A 79 -16.19 12.73 -12.49
C ASN A 79 -15.15 13.31 -13.45
N CYS A 80 -14.00 12.65 -13.62
CA CYS A 80 -12.99 13.04 -14.61
C CYS A 80 -13.47 12.75 -16.05
N ASN A 81 -14.28 13.64 -16.62
CA ASN A 81 -14.60 13.55 -18.04
C ASN A 81 -13.38 13.99 -18.87
N SER A 82 -12.82 13.07 -19.64
CA SER A 82 -11.56 13.13 -20.40
C SER A 82 -11.46 14.19 -21.52
N ARG A 83 -12.11 15.36 -21.40
CA ARG A 83 -12.02 16.41 -22.42
C ARG A 83 -10.90 17.43 -22.24
N ARG A 84 -10.10 17.36 -21.17
CA ARG A 84 -8.84 18.12 -21.00
C ARG A 84 -8.26 17.83 -19.60
N HIS A 85 -7.31 16.91 -19.54
CA HIS A 85 -6.24 16.87 -18.54
C HIS A 85 -4.99 16.34 -19.23
#